data_AF-A0A959I7L7-F1
#
_entry.id   AF-A0A959I7L7-F1
#
_cell.length_a   1.000
_cell.length_b   1.000
_cell.length_c   1.000
_cell.angle_alpha   90.00
_cell.angle_beta   90.00
_cell.angle_gamma   90.00
#
_symmetry.space_group_name_H-M   'P 1'
#
loop_
_entity.id
_entity.type
_entity.pdbx_description
1 polymer ?
#
loop_
_entity_poly.entity_id
_entity_poly.type
_entity_poly.pdbx_seq_one_letter_code
_entity_poly.pdbx_strand_id
1 'polypeptide(L)'
;SAEQEMLAVVPAAGRGGIVARGLLSGPGSGKVQIGAAARLRLEGFPYQEFGTVEGRVSSISLLSDQGAYLIELALPDTLLTSYRKQIPFRQEMAATAHIVTEERRFLLRLFDRLRSALSR
;
A
#
# COMPACT_ATOMS: atom_id res chain seq x y z
N SER A 1 2.31 -2.61 13.21
CA SER A 1 0.95 -3.07 12.87
C SER A 1 0.75 -3.08 11.37
N ALA A 2 -0.34 -3.66 10.87
CA ALA A 2 -0.65 -3.60 9.45
C ALA A 2 -2.14 -3.32 9.26
N GLU A 3 -2.44 -2.37 8.37
CA GLU A 3 -3.79 -1.87 8.14
C GLU A 3 -4.40 -2.60 6.94
N GLN A 4 -5.68 -2.95 7.05
CA GLN A 4 -6.41 -3.66 6.00
C GLN A 4 -7.54 -2.77 5.48
N GLU A 5 -7.48 -2.41 4.20
CA GLU A 5 -8.48 -1.53 3.58
C GLU A 5 -8.96 -2.05 2.23
N MET A 6 -10.20 -1.71 1.89
CA MET A 6 -10.76 -1.96 0.56
C MET A 6 -10.39 -0.83 -0.40
N LEU A 7 -9.82 -1.19 -1.54
CA LEU A 7 -9.38 -0.27 -2.58
C LEU A 7 -10.01 -0.67 -3.92
N ALA A 8 -10.26 0.32 -4.76
CA ALA A 8 -10.60 0.13 -6.16
C ALA A 8 -9.34 0.27 -7.03
N VAL A 9 -9.11 -0.68 -7.92
CA VAL A 9 -8.02 -0.66 -8.89
C VAL A 9 -8.48 0.07 -10.15
N VAL A 10 -7.84 1.20 -10.44
CA VAL A 10 -8.23 2.14 -11.49
C VAL A 10 -7.01 2.58 -12.31
N PRO A 11 -7.20 3.08 -13.54
CA PRO A 11 -6.11 3.70 -14.28
C PRO A 11 -5.55 4.91 -13.52
N ALA A 12 -4.23 5.09 -13.56
CA ALA A 12 -3.59 6.30 -13.03
C ALA A 12 -4.04 7.52 -13.84
N ALA A 13 -4.25 8.66 -13.18
CA ALA A 13 -4.52 9.92 -13.89
C ALA A 13 -3.24 10.39 -14.61
N GLY A 14 -3.19 10.32 -15.95
CA GLY A 14 -2.08 10.81 -16.75
C GLY A 14 -1.34 9.73 -17.55
N ARG A 15 0.00 9.64 -17.39
CA ARG A 15 0.98 8.95 -18.25
C ARG A 15 0.90 7.41 -18.29
N GLY A 16 -0.29 6.82 -18.16
CA GLY A 16 -0.47 5.37 -18.10
C GLY A 16 -0.10 4.79 -16.74
N GLY A 17 -0.43 3.52 -16.54
CA GLY A 17 -0.25 2.80 -15.27
C GLY A 17 -1.57 2.57 -14.52
N ILE A 18 -1.49 1.77 -13.45
CA ILE A 18 -2.63 1.35 -12.64
C ILE A 18 -2.35 1.70 -11.19
N VAL A 19 -3.35 2.23 -10.50
CA VAL A 19 -3.30 2.51 -9.06
C VAL A 19 -4.44 1.82 -8.35
N ALA A 20 -4.22 1.41 -7.09
CA ALA A 20 -5.32 1.08 -6.19
C ALA A 20 -5.62 2.29 -5.31
N ARG A 21 -6.85 2.79 -5.35
CA ARG A 21 -7.30 3.95 -4.60
C ARG A 21 -8.37 3.57 -3.59
N GLY A 22 -8.30 4.12 -2.40
CA GLY A 22 -9.35 3.92 -1.39
C GLY A 22 -9.15 4.77 -0.14
N LEU A 23 -10.05 4.58 0.81
CA LEU A 23 -10.09 5.32 2.06
C LEU A 23 -9.38 4.53 3.15
N LEU A 24 -8.60 5.23 3.96
CA LEU A 24 -7.93 4.69 5.13
C LEU A 24 -8.48 5.40 6.36
N SER A 25 -9.17 4.64 7.20
CA SER A 25 -9.89 5.16 8.38
C SER A 25 -9.68 4.22 9.56
N GLY A 26 -8.86 4.62 10.52
CA GLY A 26 -8.60 3.79 11.70
C GLY A 26 -7.39 4.23 12.52
N PRO A 27 -7.16 3.63 13.71
CA PRO A 27 -6.14 4.07 14.66
C PRO A 27 -4.70 4.08 14.15
N GLY A 28 -4.37 3.32 13.09
CA GLY A 28 -3.04 3.32 12.48
C GLY A 28 -2.95 4.04 11.14
N SER A 29 -4.01 4.73 10.70
CA SER A 29 -4.00 5.48 9.43
C SER A 29 -2.88 6.53 9.38
N GLY A 30 -2.68 7.25 10.49
CA GLY A 30 -1.61 8.25 10.63
C GLY A 30 -0.19 7.67 10.67
N LYS A 31 -0.02 6.35 10.73
CA LYS A 31 1.29 5.68 10.68
C LYS A 31 1.70 5.29 9.25
N VAL A 32 0.79 5.38 8.29
CA VAL A 32 1.08 5.09 6.88
C VAL A 32 1.91 6.24 6.29
N GLN A 33 2.93 5.88 5.51
CA GLN A 33 3.85 6.82 4.88
C GLN A 33 3.95 6.53 3.39
N ILE A 34 4.22 7.57 2.59
CA ILE A 34 4.56 7.42 1.18
C ILE A 34 5.76 6.47 1.04
N GLY A 35 5.69 5.55 0.10
CA GLY A 35 6.68 4.50 -0.14
C GLY A 35 6.48 3.22 0.68
N ALA A 36 5.55 3.21 1.65
CA ALA A 36 5.22 2.01 2.42
C ALA A 36 4.76 0.88 1.48
N ALA A 37 5.23 -0.33 1.76
CA ALA A 37 4.87 -1.52 0.99
C ALA A 37 3.45 -1.96 1.32
N ALA A 38 2.72 -2.41 0.31
CA ALA A 38 1.39 -2.97 0.45
C ALA A 38 1.28 -4.28 -0.33
N ARG A 39 0.51 -5.22 0.21
CA ARG A 39 0.14 -6.46 -0.48
C ARG A 39 -1.35 -6.45 -0.76
N LEU A 40 -1.72 -6.56 -2.03
CA LEU A 40 -3.09 -6.49 -2.49
C LEU A 40 -3.59 -7.90 -2.81
N ARG A 41 -4.75 -8.24 -2.24
CA ARG A 41 -5.55 -9.39 -2.63
C ARG A 41 -6.64 -8.90 -3.56
N LEU A 42 -6.66 -9.40 -4.79
CA LEU A 42 -7.65 -9.00 -5.78
C LEU A 42 -8.93 -9.81 -5.56
N GLU A 43 -10.08 -9.14 -5.54
CA GLU A 43 -11.37 -9.82 -5.45
C GLU A 43 -11.62 -10.66 -6.71
N GLY A 44 -12.22 -11.83 -6.54
CA GLY A 44 -12.39 -12.81 -7.62
C GLY A 44 -11.12 -13.61 -7.99
N PHE A 45 -9.97 -13.34 -7.34
CA PHE A 45 -8.73 -14.11 -7.52
C PHE A 45 -8.22 -14.60 -6.15
N PRO A 46 -8.60 -15.81 -5.71
CA PRO A 46 -8.22 -16.34 -4.40
C PRO A 46 -6.70 -16.30 -4.18
N TYR A 47 -6.26 -15.60 -3.13
CA TYR A 47 -4.83 -15.38 -2.91
C TYR A 47 -4.06 -16.68 -2.63
N GLN A 48 -4.75 -17.74 -2.17
CA GLN A 48 -4.16 -19.07 -1.99
C GLN A 48 -3.70 -19.68 -3.33
N GLU A 49 -4.37 -19.35 -4.43
CA GLU A 49 -4.09 -19.89 -5.77
C GLU A 49 -3.34 -18.90 -6.66
N PHE A 50 -3.62 -17.60 -6.49
CA PHE A 50 -3.11 -16.55 -7.35
C PHE A 50 -2.04 -15.69 -6.68
N GLY A 51 -1.86 -15.76 -5.36
CA GLY A 51 -0.93 -14.89 -4.63
C GLY A 51 -1.47 -13.48 -4.43
N THR A 52 -0.57 -12.53 -4.23
CA THR A 52 -0.90 -11.10 -4.03
C THR A 52 -0.19 -10.23 -5.05
N VAL A 53 -0.77 -9.07 -5.37
CA VAL A 53 -0.07 -8.02 -6.13
C VAL A 53 0.68 -7.12 -5.14
N GLU A 54 1.94 -6.83 -5.42
CA GLU A 54 2.72 -5.87 -4.64
C GLU A 54 2.41 -4.45 -5.09
N GLY A 55 2.23 -3.54 -4.13
CA GLY A 55 2.02 -2.13 -4.38
C GLY A 55 2.81 -1.27 -3.39
N ARG A 56 2.89 0.02 -3.68
CA ARG A 56 3.51 1.01 -2.78
C ARG A 56 2.65 2.25 -2.66
N VAL A 57 2.52 2.79 -1.45
CA VAL A 57 1.81 4.05 -1.22
C VAL A 57 2.49 5.15 -2.04
N SER A 58 1.78 5.70 -3.02
CA SER A 58 2.26 6.78 -3.89
C SER A 58 1.72 8.15 -3.47
N SER A 59 0.52 8.19 -2.89
CA SER A 59 -0.12 9.42 -2.43
C SER A 59 -0.97 9.19 -1.18
N ILE A 60 -1.03 10.22 -0.33
CA ILE A 60 -1.89 10.31 0.84
C ILE A 60 -2.48 11.73 0.83
N SER A 61 -3.81 11.85 0.79
CA SER A 61 -4.52 13.13 0.82
C SER A 61 -5.52 13.12 1.97
N LEU A 62 -5.55 14.18 2.77
CA LEU A 62 -6.53 14.33 3.84
C LEU A 62 -7.87 14.75 3.24
N LEU A 63 -8.96 14.03 3.54
CA LEU A 63 -10.26 14.32 2.93
C LEU A 63 -11.14 15.26 3.75
N SER A 64 -10.97 15.39 5.06
CA SER A 64 -11.61 16.41 5.93
C SER A 64 -11.41 16.10 7.43
N ASP A 65 -12.01 16.94 8.28
CA ASP A 65 -12.06 16.96 9.76
C ASP A 65 -12.49 15.64 10.45
N GLN A 66 -12.86 14.61 9.67
CA GLN A 66 -13.27 13.29 10.18
C GLN A 66 -12.10 12.29 10.30
N GLY A 67 -10.87 12.72 10.02
CA GLY A 67 -9.66 11.90 10.23
C GLY A 67 -9.46 10.78 9.20
N ALA A 68 -10.10 10.85 8.05
CA ALA A 68 -9.96 9.90 6.95
C ALA A 68 -8.94 10.38 5.90
N TYR A 69 -8.13 9.44 5.40
CA TYR A 69 -7.15 9.69 4.36
C TYR A 69 -7.55 8.98 3.07
N LEU A 70 -7.52 9.70 1.95
CA LEU A 70 -7.49 9.09 0.63
C LEU A 70 -6.07 8.61 0.35
N ILE A 71 -5.91 7.34 0.03
CA ILE A 71 -4.62 6.76 -0.33
C ILE A 71 -4.64 6.25 -1.75
N GLU A 72 -3.48 6.34 -2.40
CA GLU A 72 -3.20 5.68 -3.66
C GLU A 72 -2.00 4.76 -3.50
N LEU A 73 -2.12 3.56 -4.05
CA LEU A 73 -1.04 2.61 -4.19
C LEU A 73 -0.66 2.50 -5.66
N ALA A 74 0.58 2.84 -5.99
CA ALA A 74 1.15 2.50 -7.29
C ALA A 74 1.29 0.98 -7.41
N LEU A 75 0.77 0.44 -8.51
CA LEU A 75 0.90 -0.97 -8.87
C LEU A 75 1.85 -1.13 -10.06
N PRO A 76 2.46 -2.31 -10.23
CA PRO A 76 3.18 -2.63 -11.45
C PRO A 76 2.27 -2.55 -12.68
N ASP A 77 2.83 -2.15 -13.83
CA ASP A 77 2.10 -1.99 -15.10
C ASP A 77 1.36 -3.27 -15.52
N THR A 78 1.92 -4.42 -15.14
CA THR A 78 1.24 -5.71 -15.16
C THR A 78 0.82 -6.06 -13.74
N LEU A 79 -0.43 -6.51 -13.53
CA LEU A 79 -0.88 -7.12 -12.28
C LEU A 79 -0.27 -8.51 -12.08
N LEU A 80 1.06 -8.56 -12.08
CA LEU A 80 1.85 -9.75 -11.83
C LEU A 80 1.82 -10.04 -10.33
N THR A 81 1.34 -11.21 -9.98
CA THR A 81 1.25 -11.63 -8.59
C THR A 81 2.57 -12.19 -8.09
N SER A 82 2.68 -12.33 -6.77
CA SER A 82 3.79 -13.03 -6.10
C SER A 82 4.01 -14.46 -6.60
N TYR A 83 2.99 -15.09 -7.20
CA TYR A 83 3.06 -16.42 -7.80
C TYR A 83 3.38 -16.39 -9.30
N ARG A 84 3.79 -15.22 -9.82
CA ARG A 84 4.10 -14.98 -11.23
C ARG A 84 2.91 -15.25 -12.16
N LYS A 85 1.68 -15.09 -11.67
CA LYS A 85 0.47 -15.13 -12.50
C LYS A 85 0.12 -13.70 -12.91
N GLN A 86 -0.18 -13.51 -14.19
CA GLN A 86 -0.64 -12.22 -14.68
C GLN A 86 -2.17 -12.16 -14.60
N ILE A 87 -2.69 -11.17 -13.89
CA ILE A 87 -4.14 -10.94 -13.83
C ILE A 87 -4.52 -9.91 -14.91
N PRO A 88 -5.49 -10.22 -15.80
CA PRO A 88 -5.97 -9.24 -16.76
C PRO A 88 -6.66 -8.09 -16.04
N PHE A 89 -6.20 -6.87 -16.26
CA PHE A 89 -6.82 -5.69 -15.69
C PHE A 89 -8.25 -5.54 -16.20
N ARG A 90 -9.17 -5.28 -15.28
CA ARG A 90 -10.55 -4.88 -15.56
C ARG A 90 -10.80 -3.59 -14.77
N GLN A 91 -11.58 -2.67 -15.35
CA GLN A 91 -11.96 -1.47 -14.61
C GLN A 91 -12.76 -1.85 -13.37
N GLU A 92 -12.60 -1.06 -12.31
CA GLU A 92 -13.35 -1.19 -11.05
C GLU A 92 -13.11 -2.53 -10.31
N MET A 93 -11.96 -3.18 -10.54
CA MET A 93 -11.57 -4.32 -9.71
C MET A 93 -11.42 -3.89 -8.26
N ALA A 94 -12.06 -4.63 -7.35
CA ALA A 94 -11.87 -4.43 -5.93
C ALA A 94 -10.64 -5.21 -5.43
N ALA A 95 -9.95 -4.66 -4.45
CA ALA A 95 -8.82 -5.28 -3.81
C ALA A 95 -8.81 -4.98 -2.32
N THR A 96 -8.39 -5.95 -1.51
CA THR A 96 -8.03 -5.71 -0.12
C THR A 96 -6.54 -5.48 -0.01
N ALA A 97 -6.12 -4.31 0.46
CA ALA A 97 -4.72 -3.98 0.66
C ALA A 97 -4.31 -4.16 2.12
N HIS A 98 -3.19 -4.84 2.31
CA HIS A 98 -2.53 -4.96 3.60
C HIS A 98 -1.26 -4.09 3.60
N ILE A 99 -1.32 -2.93 4.27
CA ILE A 99 -0.25 -1.93 4.27
C ILE A 99 0.70 -2.20 5.43
N VAL A 100 1.98 -2.39 5.11
CA VAL A 100 3.03 -2.66 6.09
C VAL A 100 3.50 -1.33 6.68
N THR A 101 3.09 -1.02 7.91
CA THR A 101 3.54 0.19 8.61
C THR A 101 4.88 -0.04 9.31
N GLU A 102 5.76 0.94 9.25
CA GLU A 102 7.14 0.84 9.73
C GLU A 102 7.27 1.06 11.24
N GLU A 103 6.77 0.16 12.08
CA GLU A 103 7.15 0.20 13.50
C GLU A 103 8.62 -0.23 13.70
N ARG A 104 9.17 -1.09 12.83
CA ARG A 104 10.53 -1.65 12.98
C ARG A 104 11.66 -0.76 12.44
N ARG A 105 11.46 -0.03 11.34
CA ARG A 105 12.53 0.82 10.76
C ARG A 105 12.77 2.09 11.59
N PHE A 106 11.77 2.59 12.33
CA PHE A 106 11.98 3.70 13.25
C PHE A 106 12.95 3.34 14.38
N LEU A 107 12.76 2.19 15.04
CA LEU A 107 13.66 1.72 16.09
C LEU A 107 15.08 1.52 15.55
N LEU A 108 15.25 0.89 14.37
CA LEU A 108 16.56 0.72 13.75
C LEU A 108 17.25 2.06 13.44
N ARG A 109 16.54 3.05 12.88
CA ARG A 109 17.08 4.41 12.64
C ARG A 109 17.43 5.14 13.94
N LEU A 110 16.69 4.91 15.03
CA LEU A 110 17.01 5.46 16.35
C LEU A 110 18.28 4.84 16.93
N PHE A 111 18.44 3.51 16.82
CA PHE A 111 19.66 2.82 17.21
C PHE A 111 20.88 3.28 16.39
N ASP A 112 20.74 3.49 15.08
CA ASP A 112 21.81 4.00 14.23
C ASP A 112 22.27 5.41 14.66
N ARG A 113 21.31 6.29 15.01
CA ARG A 113 21.61 7.65 15.52
C ARG A 113 22.27 7.63 16.90
N LEU A 114 21.81 6.77 17.82
CA LEU A 114 22.41 6.63 19.15
C LEU A 114 23.84 6.07 19.06
N ARG A 115 24.09 5.10 18.17
CA ARG A 115 25.43 4.56 17.94
C ARG A 115 26.39 5.62 17.40
N SER A 116 25.94 6.45 16.46
CA SER A 116 26.74 7.55 15.92
C SER A 116 27.06 8.64 16.94
N ALA A 117 26.22 8.83 17.97
CA ALA A 117 26.46 9.80 19.03
C ALA A 117 27.46 9.29 20.09
N LEU A 118 27.52 7.97 20.29
CA LEU A 118 28.43 7.30 21.23
C LEU A 118 29.80 6.94 20.62
N SER A 119 29.97 7.08 19.31
CA SER A 119 31.24 6.87 18.61
C SER A 119 32.02 8.18 18.36
N ARG A 120 31.83 9.19 19.21
CA ARG A 120 32.67 10.40 19.26
C ARG A 120 33.67 10.32 20.39
#